data_AF-A0A932T185-F1
#
_entry.id   AF-A0A932T185-F1
#
_cell.length_a   1.000
_cell.length_b   1.000
_cell.length_c   1.000
_cell.angle_alpha   90.00
_cell.angle_beta   90.00
_cell.angle_gamma   90.00
#
_symmetry.space_group_name_H-M   'P 1'
#
loop_
_entity.id
_entity.type
_entity.pdbx_description
1 polymer ?
#
loop_
_entity_poly.entity_id
_entity_poly.type
_entity_poly.pdbx_seq_one_letter_code
_entity_poly.pdbx_strand_id
1 'polypeptide(L)'
;MNALARVAALVAVAVLTSFSTLYAQSRQAPPGMFKDLDDEIAGRALVIHGRQLFIDNYVVESLSGAKKVLNQPVKHPRNPLIRRDKPWEAKFSSPLGYGAVVHDERDGLYKLWYTVWHDEKDAVGSIAYATSRDGLAWEKPITDAQAGNNFVIFEPRQPWAAGAGVMIDHAERNPEHRFKMLYLAKPNGQSSSLQSCVARSADGIHWKAEPQNPLIPFSDTQITPYWDARLARFVAYLRFGPPNVRIISRIESEDFLHWSPKVTVVKKGPLDGPFSTELYTMSGMPYEGVYVGVLNTYHGETIK
;
A
#
# COMPACT_ATOMS: atom_id res chain seq x y z
N MET A 1 -75.76 35.24 -28.36
CA MET A 1 -75.09 36.52 -28.62
C MET A 1 -74.58 37.11 -27.31
N ASN A 2 -73.32 36.89 -26.99
CA ASN A 2 -72.36 37.97 -26.73
C ASN A 2 -70.97 37.37 -26.76
N ALA A 3 -70.14 37.95 -27.61
CA ALA A 3 -69.01 37.33 -28.25
C ALA A 3 -67.68 37.82 -27.66
N LEU A 4 -66.74 36.89 -27.59
CA LEU A 4 -65.32 37.05 -27.94
C LEU A 4 -64.43 37.92 -27.04
N ALA A 5 -63.72 37.26 -26.12
CA ALA A 5 -62.35 37.63 -25.77
C ALA A 5 -61.58 36.42 -25.20
N ARG A 6 -60.44 36.11 -25.84
CA ARG A 6 -59.24 35.42 -25.31
C ARG A 6 -59.34 33.90 -25.13
N VAL A 7 -58.54 33.15 -25.89
CA VAL A 7 -57.23 32.59 -25.47
C VAL A 7 -56.67 31.79 -26.67
N ALA A 8 -55.51 32.21 -27.20
CA ALA A 8 -54.66 31.41 -28.09
C ALA A 8 -53.23 31.60 -27.55
N ALA A 9 -52.64 30.61 -26.88
CA ALA A 9 -51.93 29.44 -27.44
C ALA A 9 -50.61 29.83 -28.12
N LEU A 10 -49.53 29.82 -27.34
CA LEU A 10 -48.17 29.56 -27.82
C LEU A 10 -47.39 28.88 -26.69
N VAL A 11 -47.38 27.55 -26.77
CA VAL A 11 -46.61 26.66 -25.89
C VAL A 11 -45.21 26.55 -26.50
N ALA A 12 -44.22 27.17 -25.88
CA ALA A 12 -42.81 26.89 -26.14
C ALA A 12 -42.33 25.89 -25.09
N VAL A 13 -42.30 24.60 -25.43
CA VAL A 13 -41.65 23.58 -24.60
C VAL A 13 -40.15 23.61 -24.90
N ALA A 14 -39.39 24.32 -24.07
CA ALA A 14 -37.94 24.15 -24.00
C ALA A 14 -37.64 22.97 -23.07
N VAL A 15 -37.47 21.77 -23.63
CA VAL A 15 -36.90 20.63 -22.90
C VAL A 15 -35.40 20.87 -22.75
N LEU A 16 -34.99 21.50 -21.66
CA LEU A 16 -33.62 21.47 -21.18
C LEU A 16 -33.45 20.20 -20.33
N THR A 17 -33.09 19.09 -20.97
CA THR A 17 -32.51 17.95 -20.24
C THR A 17 -31.08 18.31 -19.84
N SER A 18 -30.91 18.99 -18.72
CA SER A 18 -29.64 19.05 -18.02
C SER A 18 -29.40 17.69 -17.33
N PHE A 19 -28.90 16.71 -18.08
CA PHE A 19 -28.14 15.62 -17.48
C PHE A 19 -26.75 16.13 -17.15
N SER A 20 -26.66 17.04 -16.17
CA SER A 20 -25.44 17.17 -15.41
C SER A 20 -25.40 15.97 -14.46
N THR A 21 -24.74 14.89 -14.89
CA THR A 21 -24.07 14.03 -13.92
C THR A 21 -23.17 14.96 -13.10
N LEU A 22 -23.63 15.32 -11.91
CA LEU A 22 -22.79 15.89 -10.86
C LEU A 22 -21.77 14.80 -10.52
N TYR A 23 -20.72 14.69 -11.32
CA TYR A 23 -19.46 14.20 -10.80
C TYR A 23 -19.07 15.21 -9.74
N ALA A 24 -19.05 14.77 -8.49
CA ALA A 24 -18.46 15.53 -7.41
C ALA A 24 -17.05 15.93 -7.87
N GLN A 25 -16.86 17.21 -8.19
CA GLN A 25 -15.55 17.74 -8.52
C GLN A 25 -14.68 17.57 -7.27
N SER A 26 -13.55 16.86 -7.42
CA SER A 26 -12.56 16.72 -6.36
C SER A 26 -12.13 18.11 -5.89
N ARG A 27 -12.41 18.47 -4.64
CA ARG A 27 -11.91 19.71 -4.05
C ARG A 27 -10.43 19.51 -3.72
N GLN A 28 -9.55 20.28 -4.36
CA GLN A 28 -8.11 20.15 -4.15
C GLN A 28 -7.71 20.75 -2.79
N ALA A 29 -7.10 19.94 -1.93
CA ALA A 29 -6.30 20.44 -0.82
C ALA A 29 -4.94 20.98 -1.36
N PRO A 30 -4.30 21.95 -0.68
CA PRO A 30 -2.99 22.45 -1.06
C PRO A 30 -1.95 21.31 -1.15
N PRO A 31 -0.91 21.45 -2.01
CA PRO A 31 0.14 20.44 -2.14
C PRO A 31 0.80 20.13 -0.77
N GLY A 32 0.65 18.88 -0.31
CA GLY A 32 1.35 18.37 0.88
C GLY A 32 0.63 18.48 2.21
N MET A 33 -0.62 18.95 2.27
CA MET A 33 -1.44 18.97 3.49
C MET A 33 -2.85 18.49 3.17
N PHE A 34 -3.25 17.33 3.71
CA PHE A 34 -4.60 16.80 3.59
C PHE A 34 -5.34 17.03 4.91
N LYS A 35 -6.38 17.86 4.86
CA LYS A 35 -7.50 17.83 5.80
C LYS A 35 -8.74 17.46 4.98
N ASP A 36 -9.70 16.79 5.60
CA ASP A 36 -10.83 16.15 4.91
C ASP A 36 -11.55 17.13 3.94
N LEU A 37 -12.05 16.57 2.84
CA LEU A 37 -12.71 17.28 1.73
C LEU A 37 -13.98 18.06 2.15
N ASP A 38 -14.43 17.88 3.39
CA ASP A 38 -15.66 18.43 3.96
C ASP A 38 -15.45 19.55 4.98
N ASP A 39 -14.20 19.97 5.26
CA ASP A 39 -13.98 21.09 6.17
C ASP A 39 -14.49 22.41 5.60
N GLU A 40 -15.25 23.14 6.41
CA GLU A 40 -15.83 24.43 6.04
C GLU A 40 -15.25 25.57 6.88
N ILE A 41 -14.99 26.71 6.24
CA ILE A 41 -14.63 27.95 6.93
C ILE A 41 -15.93 28.69 7.27
N ALA A 42 -16.34 28.64 8.53
CA ALA A 42 -17.48 29.38 9.06
C ALA A 42 -16.99 30.70 9.68
N GLY A 43 -16.88 31.74 8.84
CA GLY A 43 -16.35 33.04 9.25
C GLY A 43 -14.85 32.99 9.54
N ARG A 44 -14.46 33.01 10.83
CA ARG A 44 -13.06 32.87 11.28
C ARG A 44 -12.75 31.48 11.85
N ALA A 45 -13.73 30.59 11.89
CA ALA A 45 -13.58 29.25 12.42
C ALA A 45 -13.39 28.24 11.28
N LEU A 46 -12.44 27.32 11.45
CA LEU A 46 -12.33 26.12 10.64
C LEU A 46 -13.19 25.03 11.32
N VAL A 47 -14.31 24.68 10.72
CA VAL A 47 -15.14 23.56 11.19
C VAL A 47 -14.45 22.29 10.72
N ILE A 48 -14.16 21.41 11.68
CA ILE A 48 -13.49 20.14 11.42
C ILE A 48 -14.52 19.02 11.54
N HIS A 49 -14.66 18.21 10.49
CA HIS A 49 -15.50 17.02 10.53
C HIS A 49 -14.65 15.77 10.82
N GLY A 50 -15.26 14.77 11.46
CA GLY A 50 -14.59 13.49 11.79
C GLY A 50 -13.79 13.49 13.10
N ARG A 51 -13.10 12.37 13.36
CA ARG A 51 -12.28 12.18 14.58
C ARG A 51 -10.92 12.86 14.42
N GLN A 52 -10.58 13.72 15.38
CA GLN A 52 -9.29 14.37 15.45
C GLN A 52 -8.34 13.62 16.38
N LEU A 53 -7.15 13.33 15.88
CA LEU A 53 -6.11 12.64 16.64
C LEU A 53 -5.14 13.67 17.21
N PHE A 54 -4.83 13.59 18.50
CA PHE A 54 -3.83 14.46 19.13
C PHE A 54 -2.38 13.95 18.93
N ILE A 55 -2.10 13.42 17.73
CA ILE A 55 -0.78 12.89 17.37
C ILE A 55 0.20 14.04 17.07
N ASP A 56 -0.25 15.09 16.39
CA ASP A 56 0.51 16.31 16.13
C ASP A 56 -0.05 17.51 16.94
N ASN A 57 0.37 18.73 16.61
CA ASN A 57 -0.12 19.96 17.24
C ASN A 57 -1.10 20.73 16.34
N TYR A 58 -1.54 20.17 15.22
CA TYR A 58 -2.31 20.91 14.22
C TYR A 58 -3.63 21.46 14.79
N VAL A 59 -4.34 20.65 15.58
CA VAL A 59 -5.59 21.05 16.26
C VAL A 59 -5.40 21.49 17.72
N VAL A 60 -4.14 21.56 18.20
CA VAL A 60 -3.83 21.84 19.61
C VAL A 60 -3.24 23.25 19.73
N GLU A 61 -4.04 24.18 20.25
CA GLU A 61 -3.57 25.54 20.53
C GLU A 61 -2.62 25.59 21.74
N SER A 62 -2.98 24.91 22.83
CA SER A 62 -2.16 24.87 24.05
C SER A 62 -2.33 23.55 24.80
N LEU A 63 -1.30 23.19 25.59
CA LEU A 63 -1.27 22.01 26.44
C LEU A 63 -0.70 22.41 27.80
N SER A 64 -1.51 22.31 28.86
CA SER A 64 -1.10 22.62 30.24
C SER A 64 -1.41 21.45 31.16
N GLY A 65 -0.50 21.11 32.07
CA GLY A 65 -0.64 19.97 32.98
C GLY A 65 -0.62 18.58 32.31
N ALA A 66 -0.26 18.50 31.02
CA ALA A 66 -0.22 17.25 30.26
C ALA A 66 1.00 17.19 29.33
N LYS A 67 1.37 15.98 28.91
CA LYS A 67 2.44 15.72 27.93
C LYS A 67 2.00 14.69 26.91
N LYS A 68 2.41 14.86 25.66
CA LYS A 68 2.25 13.83 24.62
C LYS A 68 3.35 12.78 24.77
N VAL A 69 2.96 11.51 24.77
CA VAL A 69 3.88 10.37 24.86
C VAL A 69 3.53 9.40 23.75
N LEU A 70 4.53 9.04 22.94
CA LEU A 70 4.40 7.93 22.01
C LEU A 70 4.51 6.63 22.81
N ASN A 71 3.39 5.93 22.93
CA ASN A 71 3.35 4.64 23.62
C ASN A 71 4.20 3.61 22.85
N GLN A 72 5.05 2.88 23.56
CA GLN A 72 5.91 1.86 22.97
C GLN A 72 5.14 0.55 22.84
N PRO A 73 4.99 -0.01 21.62
CA PRO A 73 4.38 -1.32 21.44
C PRO A 73 5.19 -2.41 22.17
N VAL A 74 4.49 -3.30 22.87
CA VAL A 74 5.11 -4.46 23.52
C VAL A 74 5.14 -5.61 22.52
N LYS A 75 6.32 -6.21 22.32
CA LYS A 75 6.46 -7.41 21.48
C LYS A 75 5.62 -8.54 22.05
N HIS A 76 4.91 -9.25 21.17
CA HIS A 76 4.12 -10.41 21.57
C HIS A 76 5.03 -11.50 22.21
N PRO A 77 4.66 -12.10 23.37
CA PRO A 77 5.52 -13.02 24.11
C PRO A 77 5.85 -14.32 23.34
N ARG A 78 4.98 -14.72 22.39
CA ARG A 78 5.22 -15.87 21.50
C ARG A 78 6.19 -15.61 20.33
N ASN A 79 6.75 -14.40 20.19
CA ASN A 79 7.64 -14.09 19.08
C ASN A 79 8.83 -15.07 18.97
N PRO A 80 9.22 -15.47 17.74
CA PRO A 80 8.57 -15.15 16.46
C PRO A 80 7.24 -15.90 16.27
N LEU A 81 6.24 -15.25 15.66
CA LEU A 81 4.91 -15.85 15.41
C LEU A 81 4.89 -16.85 14.25
N ILE A 82 5.86 -16.76 13.35
CA ILE A 82 6.08 -17.71 12.26
C ILE A 82 7.52 -18.18 12.31
N ARG A 83 7.73 -19.50 12.23
CA ARG A 83 9.04 -20.17 12.37
C ARG A 83 9.33 -20.99 11.12
N ARG A 84 10.61 -21.31 10.92
CA ARG A 84 11.05 -22.35 9.98
C ARG A 84 10.82 -23.70 10.64
N ASP A 85 9.74 -24.37 10.28
CA ASP A 85 9.27 -25.63 10.88
C ASP A 85 8.83 -26.67 9.83
N LYS A 86 9.10 -26.42 8.54
CA LYS A 86 8.77 -27.31 7.43
C LYS A 86 10.03 -27.84 6.74
N PRO A 87 9.98 -29.06 6.18
CA PRO A 87 11.16 -29.68 5.55
C PRO A 87 11.78 -28.87 4.40
N TRP A 88 10.97 -28.23 3.56
CA TRP A 88 11.45 -27.45 2.41
C TRP A 88 12.21 -26.18 2.81
N GLU A 89 12.07 -25.73 4.06
CA GLU A 89 12.69 -24.51 4.56
C GLU A 89 14.15 -24.73 4.97
N ALA A 90 14.65 -25.96 4.97
CA ALA A 90 16.04 -26.28 5.34
C ALA A 90 17.07 -25.54 4.47
N LYS A 91 16.72 -25.26 3.20
CA LYS A 91 17.60 -24.62 2.20
C LYS A 91 17.56 -23.08 2.21
N PHE A 92 16.86 -22.46 3.16
CA PHE A 92 16.80 -21.00 3.21
C PHE A 92 18.03 -20.42 3.91
N SER A 93 18.66 -19.42 3.30
CA SER A 93 19.88 -18.76 3.79
C SER A 93 19.63 -17.70 4.86
N SER A 94 18.39 -17.23 4.98
CA SER A 94 18.01 -16.13 5.87
C SER A 94 16.67 -16.40 6.55
N PRO A 95 16.37 -15.75 7.70
CA PRO A 95 15.01 -15.66 8.22
C PRO A 95 14.03 -15.07 7.20
N LEU A 96 12.75 -15.15 7.56
CA LEU A 96 11.65 -14.60 6.77
C LEU A 96 11.89 -13.11 6.53
N GLY A 97 11.87 -12.71 5.25
CA GLY A 97 12.07 -11.33 4.84
C GLY A 97 10.79 -10.51 4.89
N TYR A 98 10.72 -9.49 4.03
CA TYR A 98 9.52 -8.65 3.84
C TYR A 98 8.25 -9.48 3.69
N GLY A 99 7.15 -9.02 4.30
CA GLY A 99 5.86 -9.71 4.24
C GLY A 99 4.68 -8.75 4.23
N ALA A 100 3.61 -9.15 3.55
CA ALA A 100 2.33 -8.44 3.50
C ALA A 100 1.25 -9.32 4.12
N VAL A 101 0.56 -8.81 5.14
CA VAL A 101 -0.60 -9.47 5.74
C VAL A 101 -1.85 -8.77 5.26
N VAL A 102 -2.80 -9.53 4.72
CA VAL A 102 -4.12 -9.02 4.32
C VAL A 102 -5.20 -9.90 4.93
N HIS A 103 -6.24 -9.29 5.48
CA HIS A 103 -7.44 -10.01 5.92
C HIS A 103 -8.43 -10.11 4.76
N ASP A 104 -8.78 -11.34 4.39
CA ASP A 104 -9.76 -11.61 3.35
C ASP A 104 -11.12 -11.91 3.96
N GLU A 105 -12.07 -10.97 3.83
CA GLU A 105 -13.42 -11.12 4.35
C GLU A 105 -14.23 -12.25 3.69
N ARG A 106 -13.84 -12.72 2.50
CA ARG A 106 -14.57 -13.79 1.80
C ARG A 106 -14.41 -15.14 2.50
N ASP A 107 -13.25 -15.42 3.08
CA ASP A 107 -12.97 -16.66 3.79
C ASP A 107 -12.65 -16.45 5.28
N GLY A 108 -12.56 -15.20 5.73
CA GLY A 108 -12.26 -14.82 7.11
C GLY A 108 -10.82 -15.13 7.52
N LEU A 109 -9.91 -15.27 6.55
CA LEU A 109 -8.50 -15.60 6.82
C LEU A 109 -7.61 -14.37 6.70
N TYR A 110 -6.66 -14.24 7.63
CA TYR A 110 -5.45 -13.50 7.42
C TYR A 110 -4.54 -14.30 6.47
N LYS A 111 -4.08 -13.67 5.41
CA LYS A 111 -3.20 -14.24 4.39
C LYS A 111 -1.88 -13.48 4.43
N LEU A 112 -0.77 -14.20 4.41
CA LEU A 112 0.58 -13.66 4.46
C LEU A 112 1.34 -14.08 3.21
N TRP A 113 1.86 -13.10 2.47
CA TRP A 113 2.86 -13.29 1.42
C TRP A 113 4.19 -12.81 1.96
N TYR A 114 5.21 -13.66 1.96
CA TYR A 114 6.49 -13.35 2.59
C TYR A 114 7.68 -13.79 1.73
N THR A 115 8.75 -13.03 1.78
CA THR A 115 9.97 -13.35 1.04
C THR A 115 10.78 -14.40 1.78
N VAL A 116 11.23 -15.43 1.06
CA VAL A 116 12.25 -16.38 1.50
C VAL A 116 13.47 -16.25 0.60
N TRP A 117 14.65 -16.45 1.16
CA TRP A 117 15.92 -16.36 0.43
C TRP A 117 16.56 -17.73 0.39
N HIS A 118 16.95 -18.17 -0.81
CA HIS A 118 17.63 -19.45 -1.01
C HIS A 118 19.13 -19.34 -0.77
N ASP A 119 19.76 -20.47 -0.48
CA ASP A 119 21.20 -20.57 -0.27
C ASP A 119 21.92 -20.61 -1.63
N GLU A 120 22.48 -19.48 -2.07
CA GLU A 120 23.44 -19.39 -3.19
C GLU A 120 23.99 -17.96 -3.34
N LYS A 121 25.11 -17.82 -4.06
CA LYS A 121 25.92 -16.58 -4.26
C LYS A 121 25.13 -15.34 -4.70
N ASP A 122 23.93 -15.53 -5.25
CA ASP A 122 23.12 -14.47 -5.87
C ASP A 122 21.89 -14.03 -5.04
N ALA A 123 21.71 -14.56 -3.83
CA ALA A 123 20.61 -14.21 -2.93
C ALA A 123 19.22 -14.22 -3.63
N VAL A 124 18.92 -15.31 -4.34
CA VAL A 124 17.64 -15.45 -5.06
C VAL A 124 16.51 -15.64 -4.05
N GLY A 125 15.50 -14.80 -4.21
CA GLY A 125 14.26 -14.77 -3.43
C GLY A 125 13.09 -15.47 -4.10
N SER A 126 12.20 -16.01 -3.29
CA SER A 126 10.87 -16.46 -3.70
C SER A 126 9.81 -15.89 -2.75
N ILE A 127 8.57 -15.81 -3.22
CA ILE A 127 7.44 -15.38 -2.40
C ILE A 127 6.69 -16.63 -1.95
N ALA A 128 6.57 -16.79 -0.63
CA ALA A 128 5.88 -17.88 0.02
C ALA A 128 4.54 -17.40 0.62
N TYR A 129 3.66 -18.34 0.93
CA TYR A 129 2.30 -18.09 1.35
C TYR A 129 1.95 -18.78 2.67
N ALA A 130 1.27 -18.08 3.56
CA ALA A 130 0.73 -18.63 4.80
C ALA A 130 -0.67 -18.06 5.08
N THR A 131 -1.45 -18.77 5.90
CA THR A 131 -2.77 -18.34 6.33
C THR A 131 -2.92 -18.42 7.84
N SER A 132 -3.86 -17.66 8.40
CA SER A 132 -4.16 -17.64 9.82
C SER A 132 -5.61 -17.23 10.04
N ARG A 133 -6.25 -17.75 11.09
CA ARG A 133 -7.60 -17.32 11.51
C ARG A 133 -7.56 -16.14 12.48
N ASP A 134 -6.44 -15.93 13.16
CA ASP A 134 -6.28 -14.93 14.23
C ASP A 134 -5.14 -13.93 13.98
N GLY A 135 -4.38 -14.11 12.89
CA GLY A 135 -3.19 -13.32 12.57
C GLY A 135 -1.96 -13.65 13.43
N LEU A 136 -2.05 -14.64 14.32
CA LEU A 136 -1.01 -15.00 15.29
C LEU A 136 -0.47 -16.41 15.10
N ALA A 137 -1.35 -17.39 14.84
CA ALA A 137 -0.98 -18.77 14.53
C ALA A 137 -1.06 -19.00 13.02
N TRP A 138 0.07 -19.34 12.40
CA TRP A 138 0.19 -19.40 10.94
C TRP A 138 0.32 -20.83 10.42
N GLU A 139 -0.48 -21.16 9.42
CA GLU A 139 -0.43 -22.39 8.65
C GLU A 139 0.25 -22.13 7.30
N LYS A 140 1.15 -23.03 6.90
CA LYS A 140 1.88 -22.97 5.62
C LYS A 140 1.39 -24.08 4.69
N PRO A 141 0.29 -23.87 3.94
CA PRO A 141 -0.25 -24.88 3.04
C PRO A 141 0.68 -25.13 1.85
N ILE A 142 0.67 -26.34 1.30
CA ILE A 142 1.36 -26.62 0.04
C ILE A 142 0.59 -25.93 -1.09
N THR A 143 1.23 -24.95 -1.74
CA THR A 143 0.66 -24.20 -2.87
C THR A 143 1.27 -24.64 -4.20
N ASP A 144 2.53 -25.08 -4.19
CA ASP A 144 3.16 -25.76 -5.31
C ASP A 144 3.30 -27.25 -4.95
N ALA A 145 2.33 -28.03 -5.42
CA ALA A 145 2.29 -29.48 -5.19
C ALA A 145 3.45 -30.21 -5.89
N GLN A 146 3.95 -29.70 -7.01
CA GLN A 146 5.05 -30.30 -7.75
C GLN A 146 6.37 -30.14 -6.99
N ALA A 147 6.60 -28.95 -6.44
CA ALA A 147 7.81 -28.67 -5.67
C ALA A 147 7.69 -29.04 -4.18
N GLY A 148 6.49 -29.38 -3.70
CA GLY A 148 6.24 -29.76 -2.31
C GLY A 148 6.52 -28.62 -1.32
N ASN A 149 6.17 -27.39 -1.70
CA ASN A 149 6.39 -26.19 -0.87
C ASN A 149 5.19 -25.24 -0.92
N ASN A 150 5.30 -24.12 -0.20
CA ASN A 150 4.28 -23.10 -0.09
C ASN A 150 4.60 -21.83 -0.89
N PHE A 151 5.30 -21.94 -2.02
CA PHE A 151 5.60 -20.81 -2.88
C PHE A 151 4.42 -20.46 -3.78
N VAL A 152 4.21 -19.17 -3.97
CA VAL A 152 3.25 -18.71 -4.98
C VAL A 152 3.80 -18.98 -6.37
N ILE A 153 2.89 -19.22 -7.31
CA ILE A 153 3.22 -19.60 -8.68
C ILE A 153 3.03 -18.36 -9.56
N PHE A 154 4.03 -18.04 -10.38
CA PHE A 154 3.94 -16.95 -11.34
C PHE A 154 3.79 -17.45 -12.77
N GLU A 155 2.97 -16.75 -13.55
CA GLU A 155 2.83 -16.90 -14.99
C GLU A 155 3.09 -15.55 -15.70
N PRO A 156 4.13 -15.42 -16.54
CA PRO A 156 5.23 -16.38 -16.72
C PRO A 156 6.06 -16.54 -15.43
N ARG A 157 6.74 -17.69 -15.32
CA ARG A 157 7.60 -18.02 -14.17
C ARG A 157 8.61 -16.90 -13.90
N GLN A 158 8.70 -16.46 -12.64
CA GLN A 158 9.69 -15.51 -12.17
C GLN A 158 10.82 -16.27 -11.46
N PRO A 159 12.05 -16.32 -12.03
CA PRO A 159 13.19 -16.98 -11.38
C PRO A 159 13.62 -16.31 -10.07
N TRP A 160 13.32 -15.02 -9.93
CA TRP A 160 13.60 -14.23 -8.74
C TRP A 160 12.44 -13.29 -8.45
N ALA A 161 11.85 -13.41 -7.26
CA ALA A 161 10.80 -12.51 -6.79
C ALA A 161 10.95 -12.24 -5.28
N ALA A 162 10.83 -10.97 -4.87
CA ALA A 162 10.96 -10.55 -3.47
C ALA A 162 10.15 -9.29 -3.16
N GLY A 163 10.05 -8.92 -1.89
CA GLY A 163 9.52 -7.62 -1.48
C GLY A 163 8.04 -7.42 -1.82
N ALA A 164 7.23 -8.47 -1.76
CA ALA A 164 5.82 -8.43 -2.11
C ALA A 164 5.02 -7.50 -1.19
N GLY A 165 4.38 -6.50 -1.78
CA GLY A 165 3.24 -5.79 -1.22
C GLY A 165 1.98 -6.26 -1.89
N VAL A 166 1.05 -6.81 -1.12
CA VAL A 166 -0.20 -7.37 -1.61
C VAL A 166 -1.37 -6.61 -1.02
N MET A 167 -2.39 -6.36 -1.83
CA MET A 167 -3.68 -5.83 -1.41
C MET A 167 -4.83 -6.58 -2.09
N ILE A 168 -6.02 -6.50 -1.49
CA ILE A 168 -7.28 -6.86 -2.13
C ILE A 168 -7.90 -5.58 -2.67
N ASP A 169 -8.21 -5.55 -3.96
CA ASP A 169 -9.02 -4.51 -4.56
C ASP A 169 -10.50 -4.90 -4.44
N HIS A 170 -11.20 -4.24 -3.52
CA HIS A 170 -12.61 -4.49 -3.26
C HIS A 170 -13.54 -3.90 -4.33
N ALA A 171 -13.05 -2.97 -5.16
CA ALA A 171 -13.80 -2.38 -6.26
C ALA A 171 -13.58 -3.08 -7.60
N GLU A 172 -12.62 -4.01 -7.66
CA GLU A 172 -12.29 -4.76 -8.87
C GLU A 172 -13.48 -5.62 -9.33
N ARG A 173 -13.83 -5.47 -10.60
CA ARG A 173 -14.96 -6.20 -11.22
C ARG A 173 -14.51 -7.49 -11.88
N ASN A 174 -13.26 -7.55 -12.35
CA ASN A 174 -12.70 -8.78 -12.88
C ASN A 174 -12.19 -9.65 -11.71
N PRO A 175 -12.83 -10.79 -11.39
CA PRO A 175 -12.40 -11.62 -10.27
C PRO A 175 -10.96 -12.12 -10.41
N GLU A 176 -10.43 -12.21 -11.63
CA GLU A 176 -9.02 -12.59 -11.90
C GLU A 176 -8.00 -11.56 -11.40
N HIS A 177 -8.45 -10.33 -11.14
CA HIS A 177 -7.60 -9.18 -10.81
C HIS A 177 -7.74 -8.72 -9.36
N ARG A 178 -8.51 -9.46 -8.56
CA ARG A 178 -8.90 -9.08 -7.20
C ARG A 178 -7.70 -8.84 -6.29
N PHE A 179 -6.75 -9.76 -6.28
CA PHE A 179 -5.50 -9.57 -5.56
C PHE A 179 -4.52 -8.85 -6.48
N LYS A 180 -3.90 -7.79 -5.95
CA LYS A 180 -2.92 -6.98 -6.67
C LYS A 180 -1.61 -6.96 -5.90
N MET A 181 -0.50 -7.17 -6.59
CA MET A 181 0.83 -7.23 -6.00
C MET A 181 1.77 -6.24 -6.68
N LEU A 182 2.49 -5.48 -5.86
CA LEU A 182 3.75 -4.83 -6.26
C LEU A 182 4.90 -5.67 -5.69
N TYR A 183 5.87 -6.02 -6.52
CA TYR A 183 6.99 -6.88 -6.12
C TYR A 183 8.26 -6.54 -6.88
N LEU A 184 9.39 -7.04 -6.41
CA LEU A 184 10.67 -6.92 -7.09
C LEU A 184 10.98 -8.19 -7.87
N ALA A 185 11.34 -8.05 -9.15
CA ALA A 185 11.81 -9.16 -9.99
C ALA A 185 12.78 -8.68 -11.08
N LYS A 186 13.31 -9.62 -11.85
CA LYS A 186 14.02 -9.35 -13.12
C LYS A 186 13.11 -9.76 -14.28
N PRO A 187 12.17 -8.90 -14.72
CA PRO A 187 11.31 -9.23 -15.83
C PRO A 187 12.16 -9.55 -17.07
N ASN A 188 11.86 -10.67 -17.72
CA ASN A 188 12.58 -11.20 -18.89
C ASN A 188 14.06 -11.59 -18.67
N GLY A 189 14.56 -11.58 -17.43
CA GLY A 189 15.91 -12.03 -17.08
C GLY A 189 17.08 -11.18 -17.61
N GLN A 190 16.80 -10.09 -18.34
CA GLN A 190 17.81 -9.26 -19.02
C GLN A 190 18.36 -8.13 -18.14
N SER A 191 17.64 -7.72 -17.09
CA SER A 191 18.08 -6.63 -16.21
C SER A 191 19.21 -7.08 -15.26
N SER A 192 20.24 -6.24 -15.12
CA SER A 192 21.30 -6.42 -14.11
C SER A 192 20.82 -6.18 -12.68
N SER A 193 19.66 -5.55 -12.49
CA SER A 193 19.09 -5.20 -11.18
C SER A 193 17.61 -5.60 -11.04
N LEU A 194 17.14 -5.73 -9.80
CA LEU A 194 15.71 -5.87 -9.52
C LEU A 194 14.95 -4.64 -9.99
N GLN A 195 13.74 -4.88 -10.48
CA GLN A 195 12.81 -3.88 -10.93
C GLN A 195 11.44 -4.10 -10.29
N SER A 196 10.71 -3.02 -10.12
CA SER A 196 9.36 -3.04 -9.57
C SER A 196 8.37 -3.50 -10.63
N CYS A 197 7.73 -4.62 -10.33
CA CYS A 197 6.79 -5.31 -11.19
C CYS A 197 5.40 -5.36 -10.55
N VAL A 198 4.40 -5.58 -11.39
CA VAL A 198 3.00 -5.76 -11.02
C VAL A 198 2.56 -7.16 -11.38
N ALA A 199 1.77 -7.78 -10.51
CA ALA A 199 1.08 -9.03 -10.79
C ALA A 199 -0.34 -9.00 -10.21
N ARG A 200 -1.22 -9.80 -10.81
CA ARG A 200 -2.62 -9.93 -10.43
C ARG A 200 -2.98 -11.40 -10.17
N SER A 201 -3.94 -11.64 -9.29
CA SER A 201 -4.37 -12.99 -8.95
C SER A 201 -5.84 -13.03 -8.52
N ALA A 202 -6.50 -14.15 -8.80
CA ALA A 202 -7.85 -14.46 -8.32
C ALA A 202 -7.85 -14.99 -6.88
N ASP A 203 -6.83 -15.78 -6.52
CA ASP A 203 -6.77 -16.58 -5.29
C ASP A 203 -5.58 -16.21 -4.37
N GLY A 204 -4.68 -15.37 -4.85
CA GLY A 204 -3.46 -14.98 -4.15
C GLY A 204 -2.35 -16.05 -4.16
N ILE A 205 -2.53 -17.15 -4.88
CA ILE A 205 -1.56 -18.25 -5.01
C ILE A 205 -1.00 -18.30 -6.43
N HIS A 206 -1.85 -18.14 -7.45
CA HIS A 206 -1.48 -18.14 -8.85
C HIS A 206 -1.49 -16.71 -9.39
N TRP A 207 -0.31 -16.19 -9.71
CA TRP A 207 -0.10 -14.79 -10.07
C TRP A 207 0.23 -14.65 -11.55
N LYS A 208 -0.56 -13.84 -12.26
CA LYS A 208 -0.27 -13.42 -13.63
C LYS A 208 0.56 -12.14 -13.57
N ALA A 209 1.81 -12.21 -14.00
CA ALA A 209 2.67 -11.04 -14.06
C ALA A 209 2.26 -10.13 -15.22
N GLU A 210 2.26 -8.82 -15.01
CA GLU A 210 1.90 -7.87 -16.06
C GLU A 210 2.89 -7.94 -17.24
N PRO A 211 2.41 -8.10 -18.49
CA PRO A 211 3.27 -8.23 -19.66
C PRO A 211 4.19 -7.03 -19.89
N GLN A 212 3.76 -5.85 -19.46
CA GLN A 212 4.48 -4.58 -19.62
C GLN A 212 5.52 -4.33 -18.51
N ASN A 213 5.72 -5.28 -17.59
CA ASN A 213 6.72 -5.14 -16.54
C ASN A 213 8.13 -4.86 -17.10
N PRO A 214 8.92 -3.99 -16.44
CA PRO A 214 8.62 -3.30 -15.18
C PRO A 214 7.73 -2.05 -15.38
N LEU A 215 6.85 -1.75 -14.40
CA LEU A 215 5.96 -0.58 -14.47
C LEU A 215 6.43 0.60 -13.62
N ILE A 216 7.31 0.39 -12.64
CA ILE A 216 7.88 1.47 -11.84
C ILE A 216 9.41 1.44 -12.04
N PRO A 217 10.00 2.48 -12.66
CA PRO A 217 11.45 2.56 -12.85
C PRO A 217 12.14 2.64 -11.50
N PHE A 218 13.05 1.70 -11.21
CA PHE A 218 13.93 1.65 -10.04
C PHE A 218 13.25 1.90 -8.67
N SER A 219 13.08 0.83 -7.91
CA SER A 219 12.95 0.89 -6.46
C SER A 219 13.67 -0.32 -5.86
N ASP A 220 13.81 -0.33 -4.55
CA ASP A 220 14.39 -1.44 -3.81
C ASP A 220 13.55 -1.62 -2.54
N THR A 221 13.71 -2.76 -1.87
CA THR A 221 12.93 -3.22 -0.70
C THR A 221 11.43 -3.46 -0.98
N GLN A 222 10.65 -3.74 0.05
CA GLN A 222 9.21 -3.95 -0.08
C GLN A 222 8.48 -2.69 -0.53
N ILE A 223 7.63 -2.83 -1.53
CA ILE A 223 6.69 -1.79 -1.96
C ILE A 223 5.35 -2.07 -1.28
N THR A 224 4.68 -1.07 -0.73
CA THR A 224 3.49 -1.26 0.12
C THR A 224 2.27 -0.56 -0.47
N PRO A 225 1.49 -1.23 -1.34
CA PRO A 225 0.30 -0.65 -1.96
C PRO A 225 -0.93 -0.72 -1.05
N TYR A 226 -1.81 0.27 -1.18
CA TYR A 226 -3.18 0.24 -0.66
C TYR A 226 -4.10 1.10 -1.53
N TRP A 227 -5.41 0.93 -1.38
CA TRP A 227 -6.41 1.83 -1.97
C TRP A 227 -6.68 2.99 -1.01
N ASP A 228 -6.52 4.21 -1.52
CA ASP A 228 -6.88 5.43 -0.80
C ASP A 228 -8.24 5.95 -1.29
N ALA A 229 -9.27 5.74 -0.48
CA ALA A 229 -10.63 6.18 -0.81
C ALA A 229 -10.77 7.71 -0.87
N ARG A 230 -9.92 8.47 -0.17
CA ARG A 230 -9.97 9.95 -0.16
C ARG A 230 -9.50 10.54 -1.48
N LEU A 231 -8.48 9.90 -2.06
CA LEU A 231 -7.91 10.31 -3.33
C LEU A 231 -8.58 9.64 -4.52
N ALA A 232 -9.31 8.54 -4.29
CA ALA A 232 -9.76 7.62 -5.32
C ALA A 232 -8.58 7.14 -6.19
N ARG A 233 -7.47 6.77 -5.52
CA ARG A 233 -6.23 6.32 -6.13
C ARG A 233 -5.65 5.13 -5.37
N PHE A 234 -4.94 4.27 -6.09
CA PHE A 234 -3.95 3.39 -5.49
C PHE A 234 -2.75 4.21 -5.06
N VAL A 235 -2.27 3.97 -3.85
CA VAL A 235 -1.10 4.63 -3.28
C VAL A 235 -0.11 3.55 -2.89
N ALA A 236 1.18 3.76 -3.19
CA ALA A 236 2.23 2.87 -2.71
C ALA A 236 3.38 3.67 -2.10
N TYR A 237 3.91 3.18 -0.97
CA TYR A 237 5.18 3.63 -0.43
C TYR A 237 6.30 2.68 -0.87
N LEU A 238 7.43 3.25 -1.24
CA LEU A 238 8.60 2.52 -1.68
C LEU A 238 9.87 3.24 -1.24
N ARG A 239 10.98 2.50 -1.20
CA ARG A 239 12.29 3.12 -1.03
C ARG A 239 12.80 3.65 -2.35
N PHE A 240 13.35 4.86 -2.30
CA PHE A 240 14.00 5.51 -3.43
C PHE A 240 15.28 6.21 -2.97
N GLY A 241 16.05 6.71 -3.92
CA GLY A 241 17.17 7.62 -3.71
C GLY A 241 18.23 7.47 -4.80
N PRO A 242 19.00 8.53 -5.11
CA PRO A 242 20.28 8.41 -5.82
C PRO A 242 21.18 7.34 -5.17
N PRO A 243 22.28 6.90 -5.82
CA PRO A 243 23.19 5.91 -5.24
C PRO A 243 23.53 6.23 -3.77
N ASN A 244 23.38 5.23 -2.90
CA ASN A 244 23.64 5.31 -1.45
C ASN A 244 22.74 6.25 -0.62
N VAL A 245 21.64 6.74 -1.18
CA VAL A 245 20.64 7.50 -0.43
C VAL A 245 19.40 6.64 -0.24
N ARG A 246 18.91 6.53 1.00
CA ARG A 246 17.68 5.82 1.34
C ARG A 246 16.64 6.79 1.85
N ILE A 247 15.64 7.07 1.01
CA ILE A 247 14.47 7.88 1.31
C ILE A 247 13.21 7.07 1.06
N ILE A 248 12.13 7.43 1.75
CA ILE A 248 10.80 6.88 1.48
C ILE A 248 10.09 7.83 0.53
N SER A 249 9.62 7.27 -0.58
CA SER A 249 8.81 7.98 -1.56
C SER A 249 7.43 7.35 -1.67
N ARG A 250 6.48 8.16 -2.14
CA ARG A 250 5.12 7.78 -2.45
C ARG A 250 4.87 7.94 -3.95
N ILE A 251 4.11 7.01 -4.51
CA ILE A 251 3.60 7.04 -5.87
C ILE A 251 2.10 6.76 -5.84
N GLU A 252 1.40 7.22 -6.88
CA GLU A 252 -0.04 7.06 -7.03
C GLU A 252 -0.37 6.46 -8.38
N SER A 253 -1.51 5.77 -8.48
CA SER A 253 -2.03 5.23 -9.72
C SER A 253 -3.56 5.21 -9.71
N GLU A 254 -4.17 5.40 -10.88
CA GLU A 254 -5.62 5.28 -11.03
C GLU A 254 -6.07 3.84 -11.31
N ASP A 255 -5.17 3.01 -11.87
CA ASP A 255 -5.49 1.71 -12.47
C ASP A 255 -4.53 0.58 -12.04
N PHE A 256 -3.58 0.89 -11.15
CA PHE A 256 -2.52 0.02 -10.65
C PHE A 256 -1.43 -0.32 -11.68
N LEU A 257 -1.47 0.26 -12.88
CA LEU A 257 -0.52 0.02 -13.97
C LEU A 257 0.32 1.25 -14.27
N HIS A 258 -0.32 2.42 -14.35
CA HIS A 258 0.35 3.68 -14.65
C HIS A 258 0.60 4.43 -13.34
N TRP A 259 1.87 4.53 -12.97
CA TRP A 259 2.28 5.12 -11.70
C TRP A 259 2.88 6.51 -11.89
N SER A 260 2.53 7.43 -10.98
CA SER A 260 3.07 8.79 -10.96
C SER A 260 4.58 8.80 -10.74
N PRO A 261 5.26 9.92 -11.03
CA PRO A 261 6.59 10.18 -10.48
C PRO A 261 6.63 10.05 -8.96
N LYS A 262 7.81 9.71 -8.43
CA LYS A 262 8.04 9.52 -6.99
C LYS A 262 8.07 10.86 -6.28
N VAL A 263 7.28 10.99 -5.21
CA VAL A 263 7.31 12.12 -4.29
C VAL A 263 7.97 11.69 -2.99
N THR A 264 9.07 12.35 -2.59
CA THR A 264 9.75 12.06 -1.31
C THR A 264 8.86 12.46 -0.14
N VAL A 265 8.61 11.52 0.77
CA VAL A 265 7.78 11.72 1.96
C VAL A 265 8.60 11.74 3.24
N VAL A 266 9.57 10.82 3.37
CA VAL A 266 10.46 10.75 4.53
C VAL A 266 11.91 10.75 4.06
N LYS A 267 12.70 11.63 4.66
CA LYS A 267 14.16 11.67 4.50
C LYS A 267 14.82 11.75 5.87
N LYS A 268 16.08 11.31 5.93
CA LYS A 268 16.87 11.39 7.16
C LYS A 268 17.03 12.84 7.62
N GLY A 269 16.91 13.06 8.92
CA GLY A 269 17.14 14.34 9.59
C GLY A 269 18.28 14.27 10.61
N PRO A 270 18.53 15.36 11.36
CA PRO A 270 19.60 15.39 12.38
C PRO A 270 19.48 14.29 13.45
N LEU A 271 18.25 13.89 13.80
CA LEU A 271 17.99 12.85 14.79
C LEU A 271 18.40 11.43 14.33
N ASP A 272 18.58 11.23 13.02
CA ASP A 272 19.02 9.96 12.43
C ASP A 272 20.55 9.78 12.45
N GLY A 273 21.29 10.89 12.60
CA GLY A 273 22.74 10.91 12.57
C GLY A 273 23.41 10.03 13.64
N PRO A 274 23.04 10.16 14.93
CA PRO A 274 23.69 9.42 16.02
C PRO A 274 23.66 7.90 15.87
N PHE A 275 22.63 7.35 15.22
CA PHE A 275 22.46 5.91 15.02
C PHE A 275 22.80 5.46 13.60
N SER A 276 23.32 6.34 12.74
CA SER A 276 23.46 6.09 11.31
C SER A 276 22.20 5.44 10.71
N THR A 277 21.02 5.97 11.07
CA THR A 277 19.74 5.36 10.73
C THR A 277 19.60 5.27 9.21
N GLU A 278 19.10 4.15 8.74
CA GLU A 278 18.82 3.88 7.33
C GLU A 278 17.35 3.53 7.15
N LEU A 279 16.66 4.24 6.25
CA LEU A 279 15.23 4.06 5.99
C LEU A 279 15.04 2.92 4.98
N TYR A 280 14.32 1.87 5.34
CA TYR A 280 14.19 0.68 4.47
C TYR A 280 12.84 0.58 3.79
N THR A 281 11.76 0.50 4.56
CA THR A 281 10.39 0.34 4.04
C THR A 281 9.44 1.12 4.93
N MET A 282 8.31 1.56 4.38
CA MET A 282 7.23 2.12 5.17
C MET A 282 5.93 1.52 4.69
N SER A 283 5.06 1.11 5.59
CA SER A 283 3.65 0.86 5.29
C SER A 283 2.85 2.06 5.80
N GLY A 284 2.12 2.74 4.94
CA GLY A 284 1.25 3.86 5.31
C GLY A 284 -0.21 3.52 5.05
N MET A 285 -1.11 4.12 5.82
CA MET A 285 -2.54 3.98 5.63
C MET A 285 -3.28 5.25 6.11
N PRO A 286 -4.44 5.58 5.52
CA PRO A 286 -5.34 6.55 6.10
C PRO A 286 -5.84 6.02 7.45
N TYR A 287 -5.84 6.87 8.48
CA TYR A 287 -6.35 6.53 9.80
C TYR A 287 -6.99 7.76 10.43
N GLU A 288 -8.33 7.78 10.49
CA GLU A 288 -9.11 8.97 10.84
C GLU A 288 -8.62 10.19 10.04
N GLY A 289 -8.62 11.42 10.55
CA GLY A 289 -8.22 12.61 9.80
C GLY A 289 -6.74 12.71 9.35
N VAL A 290 -5.92 11.66 9.46
CA VAL A 290 -4.49 11.68 9.11
C VAL A 290 -4.06 10.43 8.32
N TYR A 291 -2.78 10.40 7.91
CA TYR A 291 -2.09 9.18 7.50
C TYR A 291 -1.13 8.76 8.59
N VAL A 292 -1.19 7.49 8.98
CA VAL A 292 -0.22 6.88 9.89
C VAL A 292 0.65 5.93 9.08
N GLY A 293 1.94 5.92 9.36
CA GLY A 293 2.85 4.95 8.75
C GLY A 293 3.80 4.32 9.74
N VAL A 294 4.09 3.04 9.49
CA VAL A 294 5.06 2.23 10.22
C VAL A 294 6.31 2.14 9.36
N LEU A 295 7.40 2.71 9.86
CA LEU A 295 8.68 2.79 9.20
C LEU A 295 9.62 1.72 9.74
N ASN A 296 10.20 0.92 8.85
CA ASN A 296 11.29 0.01 9.17
C ASN A 296 12.62 0.73 8.95
N THR A 297 13.42 0.77 10.01
CA THR A 297 14.75 1.37 10.01
C THR A 297 15.81 0.34 10.39
N TYR A 298 16.98 0.48 9.79
CA TYR A 298 18.20 -0.13 10.30
C TYR A 298 18.99 0.93 11.06
N HIS A 299 19.49 0.59 12.24
CA HIS A 299 20.39 1.43 13.01
C HIS A 299 21.78 0.80 12.99
N GLY A 300 22.80 1.61 12.69
CA GLY A 300 24.19 1.18 12.79
C GLY A 300 24.57 0.84 14.23
N GLU A 301 25.51 -0.09 14.39
CA GLU A 301 25.98 -0.57 15.70
C GLU A 301 26.93 0.41 16.41
N THR A 302 27.36 1.48 15.74
CA THR A 302 28.32 2.45 16.27
C THR A 302 27.71 3.84 16.43
N ILE A 303 27.70 4.32 17.67
CA ILE A 303 27.66 5.76 17.95
C ILE A 303 28.99 6.31 17.42
N LYS A 304 28.94 7.20 16.43
CA LYS A 304 30.14 7.91 15.97
C LYS A 304 30.59 8.95 16.99
#